data_AF-A0A9W5JBV3-F1
#
_entry.id   AF-A0A9W5JBV3-F1
#
_cell.length_a   1.000
_cell.length_b   1.000
_cell.length_c   1.000
_cell.angle_alpha   90.00
_cell.angle_beta   90.00
_cell.angle_gamma   90.00
#
_symmetry.space_group_name_H-M   'P 1'
#
loop_
_entity.id
_entity.type
_entity.pdbx_description
1 polymer ?
#
loop_
_entity_poly.entity_id
_entity_poly.type
_entity_poly.pdbx_seq_one_letter_code
_entity_poly.pdbx_strand_id
1 'polypeptide(L)' 'MKKLTTIMSLLLLSGCATAEREAPKPPHSIGMANPASVYCQAKGGKSVMVKTPEGERSDCLLPGGERIDEWALYRRDHS' A
#
# COMPACT_ATOMS: atom_id res chain seq x y z
N MET A 1 -58.83 34.41 -29.56
CA MET A 1 -57.92 34.50 -30.73
C MET A 1 -56.72 35.31 -30.26
N LYS A 2 -55.49 34.83 -30.13
CA LYS A 2 -54.74 33.82 -30.85
C LYS A 2 -53.82 33.13 -29.82
N LYS A 3 -53.63 31.85 -30.05
CA LYS A 3 -52.87 30.87 -29.28
C LYS A 3 -51.47 31.40 -28.96
N LEU A 4 -51.16 31.65 -27.69
CA LEU A 4 -49.79 31.56 -27.20
C LEU A 4 -49.71 30.32 -26.31
N THR A 5 -49.87 29.19 -27.00
CA THR A 5 -49.60 27.84 -26.56
C THR A 5 -48.22 27.76 -25.91
N THR A 6 -48.21 27.65 -24.58
CA THR A 6 -47.69 26.48 -23.87
C THR A 6 -46.44 25.82 -24.48
N ILE A 7 -45.29 26.50 -24.52
CA ILE A 7 -43.99 25.84 -24.74
C ILE A 7 -42.93 26.56 -23.93
N MET A 8 -42.81 26.25 -22.63
CA MET A 8 -41.53 26.37 -21.92
C MET A 8 -41.56 25.57 -20.61
N SER A 9 -42.04 24.33 -20.68
CA SER A 9 -41.96 23.38 -19.57
C SER A 9 -41.20 22.13 -20.02
N LEU A 10 -39.92 22.30 -20.37
CA LEU A 10 -38.95 21.22 -20.23
C LEU A 10 -37.80 21.77 -19.39
N LEU A 11 -38.02 21.72 -18.08
CA LEU A 11 -36.95 21.84 -17.09
C LEU A 11 -35.85 20.84 -17.43
N LEU A 12 -34.67 21.41 -17.63
CA LEU A 12 -33.40 20.75 -17.81
C LEU A 12 -33.16 19.76 -16.65
N LEU A 13 -33.39 18.46 -16.88
CA LEU A 13 -32.71 17.44 -16.08
C LEU A 13 -31.27 17.33 -16.60
N SER A 14 -30.46 18.36 -16.31
CA SER A 14 -29.01 18.20 -16.33
C SER A 14 -28.64 17.44 -15.07
N GLY A 15 -28.66 16.11 -15.16
CA GLY A 15 -28.08 15.26 -14.13
C GLY A 15 -26.63 15.68 -13.92
N CYS A 16 -26.22 15.81 -12.65
CA CYS A 16 -24.80 15.88 -12.31
C CYS A 16 -24.17 14.58 -12.80
N ALA A 17 -23.60 14.59 -14.00
CA ALA A 17 -22.54 13.68 -14.33
C ALA A 17 -21.39 14.05 -13.39
N THR A 18 -21.35 13.40 -12.22
CA THR A 18 -20.11 13.22 -11.49
C THR A 18 -19.20 12.49 -12.46
N ALA A 19 -18.39 13.24 -13.20
CA ALA A 19 -17.16 12.70 -13.75
C ALA A 19 -16.44 12.11 -12.54
N GLU A 20 -16.47 10.79 -12.40
CA GLU A 20 -15.56 10.08 -11.52
C GLU A 20 -14.17 10.52 -11.96
N ARG A 21 -13.60 11.47 -11.22
CA ARG A 21 -12.20 11.80 -11.34
C ARG A 21 -11.50 10.55 -10.86
N GLU A 22 -11.14 9.70 -11.80
CA GLU A 22 -10.32 8.54 -11.54
C GLU A 22 -9.04 9.09 -10.91
N ALA A 23 -8.92 8.90 -9.60
CA ALA A 23 -7.77 9.36 -8.87
C ALA A 23 -6.55 8.72 -9.54
N PRO A 24 -5.48 9.48 -9.85
CA PRO A 24 -4.26 8.90 -10.37
C PRO A 24 -3.86 7.75 -9.48
N LYS A 25 -3.58 6.58 -10.07
CA LYS A 25 -3.05 5.44 -9.31
C LYS A 25 -1.87 5.97 -8.48
N PRO A 26 -1.84 5.73 -7.17
CA PRO A 26 -0.76 6.22 -6.32
C PRO A 26 0.57 5.78 -6.94
N PRO A 27 1.59 6.66 -6.97
CA PRO A 27 2.87 6.33 -7.55
C PRO A 27 3.40 5.04 -6.93
N HIS A 28 3.92 4.14 -7.77
CA HIS A 28 4.48 2.85 -7.37
C HIS A 28 5.77 2.98 -6.53
N SER A 29 6.06 4.14 -5.95
CA SER A 29 7.16 4.30 -5.00
C SER A 29 6.75 3.67 -3.66
N ILE A 30 6.77 2.34 -3.63
CA ILE A 30 6.95 1.60 -2.38
C ILE A 30 8.23 2.18 -1.77
N GLY A 31 8.16 2.64 -0.52
CA GLY A 31 9.26 3.37 0.13
C GLY A 31 10.61 2.63 0.08
N MET A 32 11.68 3.29 0.55
CA MET A 32 13.00 2.66 0.64
C MET A 32 12.90 1.29 1.31
N ALA A 33 13.60 0.29 0.76
CA ALA A 33 13.59 -1.06 1.31
C ALA A 33 14.13 -1.06 2.75
N ASN A 34 13.57 -1.91 3.60
CA ASN A 34 14.07 -2.09 4.96
C ASN A 34 15.48 -2.72 4.92
N PRO A 35 16.53 -2.05 5.43
CA PRO A 35 17.90 -2.56 5.37
C PRO A 35 18.07 -3.90 6.08
N ALA A 36 17.35 -4.14 7.17
CA ALA A 36 17.40 -5.42 7.88
C ALA A 36 16.81 -6.57 7.04
N SER A 37 15.70 -6.33 6.36
CA SER A 37 15.08 -7.32 5.48
C SER A 37 15.90 -7.58 4.21
N VAL A 38 16.50 -6.53 3.64
CA VAL A 38 17.47 -6.67 2.53
C VAL A 38 18.66 -7.50 2.98
N TYR A 39 19.16 -7.26 4.19
CA TYR A 39 20.28 -8.02 4.72
C TYR A 39 19.93 -9.49 4.98
N CYS A 40 18.76 -9.78 5.53
CA CYS A 40 18.27 -11.15 5.67
C CYS A 40 18.30 -11.90 4.33
N GLN A 41 17.78 -11.28 3.27
CA GLN A 41 17.81 -11.85 1.91
C GLN A 41 19.24 -12.00 1.38
N ALA A 42 20.13 -11.04 1.62
CA ALA A 42 21.54 -11.12 1.24
C ALA A 42 22.28 -12.28 1.92
N LYS A 43 21.85 -12.71 3.11
CA LYS A 43 22.36 -13.90 3.81
C LYS A 43 21.71 -15.21 3.35
N GLY A 44 20.90 -15.16 2.29
CA GLY A 44 20.13 -16.29 1.78
C GLY A 44 18.95 -16.68 2.69
N GLY A 45 18.61 -15.82 3.65
CA GLY A 45 17.51 -16.04 4.58
C GLY A 45 16.15 -15.65 4.00
N LYS A 46 15.10 -16.01 4.72
CA LYS A 46 13.71 -15.64 4.42
C LYS A 46 13.12 -14.84 5.58
N SER A 47 12.51 -13.70 5.27
CA SER A 47 11.74 -12.92 6.23
C SER A 47 10.47 -13.66 6.64
N VAL A 48 10.23 -13.76 7.95
CA VAL A 48 9.05 -14.42 8.55
C VAL A 48 8.38 -13.44 9.49
N MET A 49 7.13 -13.08 9.21
CA MET A 49 6.35 -12.21 10.09
C MET A 49 6.00 -12.95 11.40
N VAL A 50 6.16 -12.26 12.51
CA VAL A 50 5.95 -12.77 13.86
C VAL A 50 5.02 -11.83 14.61
N LYS A 51 3.90 -12.37 15.09
CA LYS A 51 3.01 -11.66 16.00
C LYS A 51 3.55 -11.78 17.42
N THR A 52 3.62 -10.65 18.10
CA THR A 52 4.07 -10.48 19.49
C THR A 52 3.01 -9.69 20.26
N PRO A 53 2.99 -9.74 21.60
CA PRO A 53 2.14 -8.87 22.39
C PRO A 53 2.37 -7.37 22.10
N GLU A 54 3.59 -6.99 21.68
CA GLU A 54 3.99 -5.63 21.36
C GLU A 54 3.67 -5.19 19.92
N GLY A 55 3.18 -6.11 19.07
CA GLY A 55 2.88 -5.85 17.67
C GLY A 55 3.43 -6.94 16.74
N GLU A 56 3.78 -6.56 15.51
CA GLU A 56 4.39 -7.48 14.54
C GLU A 56 5.86 -7.13 14.31
N ARG A 57 6.71 -8.15 14.18
CA ARG A 57 8.11 -8.02 13.78
C ARG A 57 8.45 -9.04 12.70
N SER A 58 9.60 -8.89 12.06
CA SER A 58 10.12 -9.89 11.12
C SER A 58 11.36 -10.57 11.69
N ASP A 59 11.34 -11.90 11.69
CA ASP A 59 12.51 -12.72 11.94
C ASP A 59 13.12 -13.16 10.59
N CYS A 60 14.43 -13.31 10.53
CA CYS A 60 15.15 -13.96 9.44
C CYS A 60 15.33 -15.45 9.73
N LEU A 61 14.81 -16.31 8.85
CA LEU A 61 15.14 -17.73 8.81
C LEU A 61 16.34 -17.96 7.88
N LEU A 62 17.51 -18.21 8.45
CA LEU A 62 18.76 -18.41 7.72
C LEU A 62 18.88 -19.84 7.15
N PRO A 63 19.71 -20.06 6.11
CA PRO A 63 19.91 -21.39 5.52
C PRO A 63 20.40 -22.47 6.50
N GLY A 64 21.12 -22.07 7.55
CA GLY A 64 21.59 -22.96 8.62
C GLY A 64 20.51 -23.34 9.64
N GLY A 65 19.27 -22.87 9.47
CA GLY A 65 18.15 -23.12 10.40
C GLY A 65 18.08 -22.14 11.58
N GLU A 66 19.07 -21.25 11.74
CA GLU A 66 18.99 -20.16 12.71
C GLU A 66 17.80 -19.25 12.39
N ARG A 67 17.00 -18.96 13.41
CA ARG A 67 15.93 -17.96 13.35
C ARG A 67 16.27 -16.84 14.32
N ILE A 68 16.39 -15.62 13.80
CA ILE A 68 16.83 -14.44 14.54
C ILE A 68 16.02 -13.21 14.10
N ASP A 69 15.73 -12.27 15.00
CA ASP A 69 15.11 -10.98 14.64
C ASP A 69 15.95 -10.28 13.56
N GLU A 70 15.31 -9.75 12.49
CA GLU A 70 16.04 -9.17 11.35
C GLU A 70 16.96 -8.01 11.77
N TRP A 71 16.52 -7.18 12.71
CA TRP A 71 17.31 -6.07 13.21
C TRP A 71 18.43 -6.51 14.14
N ALA A 72 18.24 -7.58 14.91
CA ALA A 72 19.29 -8.20 15.69
C ALA A 72 20.39 -8.77 14.78
N LEU A 73 20.01 -9.47 13.71
CA LEU A 73 20.95 -9.95 12.68
C LEU A 73 21.73 -8.79 12.05
N TYR A 74 21.01 -7.74 11.61
CA TYR A 74 21.63 -6.58 10.99
C TYR A 74 22.65 -5.91 11.91
N ARG A 75 22.29 -5.63 13.18
CA ARG A 75 23.21 -5.01 14.14
C ARG A 75 24.39 -5.89 14.52
N ARG A 76 24.20 -7.21 14.65
CA ARG A 76 25.26 -8.19 14.96
C ARG A 76 26.37 -8.16 13.91
N ASP A 77 26.01 -8.05 12.64
CA ASP A 77 26.96 -8.17 11.53
C ASP A 77 27.48 -6.79 11.05
N HIS A 78 27.03 -5.67 11.64
CA HIS A 78 27.42 -4.28 11.31
C HIS A 78 27.90 -3.47 12.54
N SER A 79 28.37 -4.15 13.58
CA SER A 79 28.94 -3.54 14.80
C SER A 79 30.43 -3.26 14.68
#